data_AF-A0A064C523-F1
#
_entry.id   AF-A0A064C523-F1
#
_cell.length_a   1.000
_cell.length_b   1.000
_cell.length_c   1.000
_cell.angle_alpha   90.00
_cell.angle_beta   90.00
_cell.angle_gamma   90.00
#
_symmetry.space_group_name_H-M   'P 1'
#
loop_
_entity.id
_entity.type
_entity.pdbx_description
1 polymer ?
#
loop_
_entity_poly.entity_id
_entity_poly.type
_entity_poly.pdbx_seq_one_letter_code
_entity_poly.pdbx_strand_id
1 'polypeptide(L)' 'MKEEKKAIVLGADNAYMDKVETTIKSLCVHHYNLKFYVFNDDLPREWFQLMEKRLETLNSEIVNV' A
#
# COMPACT_ATOMS: atom_id res chain seq x y z
N MET A 1 -12.45 -20.75 -0.77
CA MET A 1 -11.25 -20.42 0.01
C MET A 1 -10.86 -18.99 -0.34
N LYS A 2 -10.59 -18.11 0.63
CA LYS A 2 -9.99 -16.80 0.31
C LYS A 2 -8.56 -17.07 -0.17
N GLU A 3 -8.21 -16.63 -1.38
CA GLU A 3 -6.83 -16.65 -1.83
C GLU A 3 -5.96 -15.83 -0.87
N GLU A 4 -4.81 -16.38 -0.50
CA GLU A 4 -3.84 -15.69 0.34
C GLU A 4 -3.26 -14.49 -0.43
N LYS A 5 -3.25 -13.31 0.21
CA LYS A 5 -2.71 -12.09 -0.38
C LYS A 5 -1.20 -12.14 -0.40
N LYS A 6 -0.57 -11.76 -1.52
CA LYS A 6 0.89 -11.64 -1.59
C LYS A 6 1.33 -10.42 -0.78
N ALA A 7 2.18 -10.64 0.21
CA ALA A 7 2.70 -9.59 1.07
C ALA A 7 3.85 -8.83 0.41
N ILE A 8 3.83 -7.50 0.53
CA ILE A 8 4.89 -6.60 0.08
C ILE A 8 5.18 -5.64 1.24
N VAL A 9 6.45 -5.45 1.56
CA VAL A 9 6.89 -4.56 2.64
C VAL A 9 7.66 -3.38 2.04
N LEU A 10 7.30 -2.17 2.46
CA LEU A 10 7.95 -0.92 2.09
C LEU A 10 8.38 -0.19 3.37
N GLY A 11 9.48 0.56 3.30
CA GLY A 11 9.94 1.45 4.36
C GLY A 11 10.24 2.83 3.77
N ALA A 12 9.66 3.88 4.33
CA ALA A 12 9.80 5.23 3.82
C ALA A 12 9.41 6.27 4.89
N ASP A 13 10.05 7.44 4.80
CA ASP A 13 9.59 8.65 5.47
C ASP A 13 8.70 9.50 4.53
N ASN A 14 8.16 10.60 5.06
CA ASN A 14 7.26 11.49 4.33
C ASN A 14 7.91 12.15 3.09
N ALA A 15 9.24 12.29 3.03
CA ALA A 15 9.91 12.81 1.84
C ALA A 15 9.84 11.83 0.64
N TYR A 16 9.50 10.57 0.89
CA TYR A 16 9.36 9.51 -0.13
C TYR A 16 7.92 9.07 -0.38
N MET A 17 6.92 9.74 0.22
CA MET A 17 5.50 9.37 0.09
C MET A 17 5.04 9.23 -1.36
N ASP A 18 5.49 10.14 -2.25
CA ASP A 18 5.18 10.10 -3.68
C ASP A 18 5.77 8.86 -4.39
N LYS A 19 6.93 8.39 -3.93
CA LYS A 19 7.64 7.21 -4.48
C LYS A 19 6.99 5.92 -4.00
N VAL A 20 6.55 5.89 -2.74
CA VAL A 20 5.74 4.79 -2.20
C VAL A 20 4.46 4.66 -3.01
N GLU A 21 3.73 5.77 -3.22
CA GLU A 21 2.50 5.75 -4.01
C GLU A 21 2.75 5.28 -5.46
N THR A 22 3.82 5.76 -6.09
CA THR A 22 4.20 5.34 -7.45
C THR A 22 4.51 3.84 -7.52
N THR A 23 5.25 3.32 -6.54
CA THR A 23 5.61 1.90 -6.44
C THR A 23 4.38 1.02 -6.25
N ILE A 24 3.45 1.43 -5.38
CA ILE A 24 2.18 0.72 -5.18
C ILE A 24 1.38 0.68 -6.49
N LYS A 25 1.26 1.82 -7.19
CA LYS A 25 0.53 1.88 -8.47
C LYS A 25 1.13 0.97 -9.54
N SER A 26 2.46 0.97 -9.69
CA SER A 26 3.13 0.13 -10.69
C SER A 26 3.04 -1.36 -10.37
N LEU A 27 2.90 -1.74 -9.10
CA LEU A 27 2.64 -3.12 -8.71
C LEU A 27 1.18 -3.51 -9.00
N CYS A 28 0.24 -2.63 -8.63
CA CYS A 28 -1.20 -2.85 -8.80
C CYS A 28 -1.68 -2.90 -10.25
N VAL A 29 -0.97 -2.29 -11.21
CA VAL A 29 -1.32 -2.42 -12.64
C VAL A 29 -1.03 -3.83 -13.20
N HIS A 30 -0.14 -4.59 -12.57
CA HIS A 30 0.27 -5.93 -13.01
C HIS A 30 -0.21 -7.04 -12.07
N HIS A 31 -0.60 -6.73 -10.84
CA HIS A 31 -0.96 -7.72 -9.83
C HIS A 31 -2.21 -7.28 -9.06
N TYR A 32 -3.15 -8.22 -8.90
CA TYR A 32 -4.28 -8.11 -7.98
C TYR A 32 -3.98 -8.85 -6.67
N ASN A 33 -4.80 -8.61 -5.63
CA ASN A 33 -4.77 -9.34 -4.37
C ASN A 33 -3.43 -9.20 -3.60
N LEU A 34 -2.97 -7.96 -3.42
CA LEU A 34 -1.73 -7.63 -2.69
C LEU A 34 -2.01 -7.13 -1.27
N LYS A 35 -1.05 -7.30 -0.36
CA LYS A 35 -1.07 -6.68 0.97
C LYS A 35 0.22 -5.92 1.23
N PHE A 36 0.12 -4.61 1.30
CA PHE A 36 1.23 -3.70 1.55
C PHE A 36 1.38 -3.42 3.04
N TYR A 37 2.59 -3.54 3.56
CA TYR A 37 2.96 -3.07 4.90
C TYR A 37 3.94 -1.92 4.73
N VAL A 38 3.63 -0.75 5.28
CA VAL A 38 4.46 0.45 5.15
C VAL A 38 4.98 0.86 6.53
N PHE A 39 6.26 0.58 6.76
CA PHE A 39 6.99 1.05 7.93
C PHE A 39 7.34 2.52 7.76
N ASN A 40 6.90 3.37 8.69
CA ASN A 40 7.13 4.81 8.64
C ASN A 40 7.02 5.46 10.02
N ASP A 41 7.69 6.60 10.19
CA ASP A 41 7.60 7.40 11.42
C ASP A 41 6.68 8.62 11.28
N ASP A 42 6.40 9.08 10.05
CA ASP A 42 5.82 10.40 9.79
C ASP A 42 4.86 10.49 8.58
N LEU A 43 4.42 9.37 7.98
CA LEU A 43 3.43 9.42 6.90
C LEU A 43 2.04 9.81 7.45
N PRO A 44 1.30 10.72 6.77
CA PRO A 44 -0.01 11.15 7.25
C PRO A 44 -1.05 10.01 7.28
N ARG A 45 -1.86 9.97 8.34
CA ARG A 45 -2.95 9.00 8.47
C ARG A 45 -3.98 9.12 7.33
N GLU A 46 -4.25 10.34 6.89
CA GLU A 46 -5.20 10.65 5.82
C GLU A 46 -4.73 10.07 4.48
N TRP A 47 -3.41 10.00 4.27
CA TRP A 47 -2.84 9.34 3.09
C TRP A 47 -3.11 7.83 3.12
N PHE A 48 -2.93 7.17 4.27
CA PHE A 48 -3.30 5.76 4.42
C PHE A 48 -4.78 5.51 4.18
N GLN A 49 -5.68 6.33 4.73
CA GLN A 49 -7.13 6.20 4.51
C GLN A 49 -7.52 6.34 3.03
N LEU A 50 -6.87 7.27 2.32
CA LEU A 50 -7.06 7.42 0.88
C LEU A 50 -6.56 6.19 0.11
N MET A 51 -5.41 5.65 0.49
CA MET A 51 -4.82 4.46 -0.13
C MET A 51 -5.64 3.19 0.14
N GLU A 52 -6.16 2.99 1.35
CA GLU A 52 -7.07 1.88 1.70
C GLU A 52 -8.28 1.86 0.75
N LYS A 53 -8.99 2.98 0.63
CA LYS A 53 -10.15 3.10 -0.26
C LYS A 53 -9.81 2.79 -1.72
N ARG A 54 -8.62 3.18 -2.19
CA ARG A 54 -8.16 2.90 -3.56
C ARG A 54 -7.86 1.41 -3.74
N LEU A 55 -7.17 0.80 -2.78
CA LEU A 55 -6.71 -0.59 -2.85
C LEU A 55 -7.84 -1.62 -2.66
N GLU A 56 -8.92 -1.26 -1.93
CA GLU A 56 -10.12 -2.09 -1.78
C GLU A 56 -10.70 -2.53 -3.14
N THR A 57 -10.70 -1.63 -4.12
CA THR A 57 -11.20 -1.92 -5.48
C THR A 57 -10.37 -2.98 -6.23
N LEU A 58 -9.14 -3.24 -5.76
CA LEU A 58 -8.19 -4.21 -6.30
C LEU A 58 -8.06 -5.47 -5.43
N ASN A 59 -9.00 -5.65 -4.48
CA ASN A 59 -8.91 -6.63 -3.40
C ASN A 59 -7.53 -6.59 -2.70
N SER A 60 -6.95 -5.39 -2.59
CA SER A 60 -5.63 -5.17 -2.00
C SER A 60 -5.77 -4.38 -0.70
N GLU A 61 -4.77 -4.48 0.16
CA GLU A 61 -4.76 -3.87 1.49
C GLU A 61 -3.47 -3.08 1.70
N ILE A 62 -3.52 -2.04 2.52
CA ILE A 62 -2.35 -1.35 3.05
C ILE A 62 -2.44 -1.31 4.57
N VAL A 63 -1.32 -1.50 5.25
CA VAL A 63 -1.20 -1.49 6.70
C VAL A 63 -0.11 -0.49 7.09
N ASN A 64 -0.48 0.46 7.92
CA ASN A 64 0.46 1.36 8.59
C ASN A 64 1.15 0.59 9.73
N VAL A 65 2.49 0.47 9.66
CA VAL A 65 3.33 -0.22 10.64
C VAL A 65 4.28 0.79 11.28
#